data_AF-A0A1P8WXB3-F1
#
_entry.id   AF-A0A1P8WXB3-F1
#
_cell.length_a   1.000
_cell.length_b   1.000
_cell.length_c   1.000
_cell.angle_alpha   90.00
_cell.angle_beta   90.00
_cell.angle_gamma   90.00
#
_symmetry.space_group_name_H-M   'P 1'
#
loop_
_entity.id
_entity.type
_entity.pdbx_description
1 polymer ?
#
loop_
_entity_poly.entity_id
_entity_poly.type
_entity_poly.pdbx_seq_one_letter_code
_entity_poly.pdbx_strand_id
1 'polypeptide(L)'
;MLAAPAVAAPAAATPAPSVKDGVDAWEGGNYQRAVAIWRPIALAGDPDAQFNLGQAYKLGRGVPADLAQAEGWYRRAAKQGHLQAEDNLGLVLFTANRREESMPFITRSAARGEPRAQYVLGTAHFNGDLAAQDWPRAYALTKRASDAGLGIASARLVQLDNLIPLDQRQAGLAMIPEMEKSEQRERLAAVNAAAPTAPTPAPSPVKTASLPASVPGTSYTPPPVITPERAPPKDLVAANATAAATGAMTDAAKAIVSQPLRAPSQPIKPVELPAATPTPSAPGTSYAAPPESGDMPPAAAPPKPAPAPVKAAPQPAPPAAAAPVRTASADKWRAQLGAFSNQGNARNLWVALEKKYPALASNQPYLVQSGKLTRLQAGDFATKGEADKFCAAVGSASQPCVVMSNK
;
A
#
# COMPACT_ATOMS: atom_id res chain seq x y z
N MET A 1 -2.41 16.97 -76.83
CA MET A 1 -2.12 15.98 -75.78
C MET A 1 -2.82 16.44 -74.51
N LEU A 2 -3.93 15.79 -74.15
CA LEU A 2 -4.67 16.06 -72.90
C LEU A 2 -4.07 15.16 -71.81
N ALA A 3 -3.45 15.77 -70.80
CA ALA A 3 -2.95 15.06 -69.62
C ALA A 3 -4.13 14.77 -68.68
N ALA A 4 -4.38 13.49 -68.41
CA ALA A 4 -5.36 13.05 -67.42
C ALA A 4 -4.85 13.34 -66.00
N PRO A 5 -5.72 13.77 -65.06
CA PRO A 5 -5.31 14.00 -63.68
C PRO A 5 -5.11 12.65 -62.97
N ALA A 6 -3.96 12.49 -62.32
CA ALA A 6 -3.67 11.35 -61.48
C ALA A 6 -4.59 11.39 -60.24
N VAL A 7 -5.47 10.41 -60.12
CA VAL A 7 -6.29 10.19 -58.90
C VAL A 7 -5.37 9.63 -57.82
N ALA A 8 -5.11 10.41 -56.78
CA ALA A 8 -4.35 9.96 -55.61
C ALA A 8 -5.14 8.85 -54.89
N ALA A 9 -4.55 7.67 -54.78
CA ALA A 9 -5.11 6.58 -53.99
C ALA A 9 -5.14 6.97 -52.50
N PRO A 10 -6.21 6.65 -51.74
CA PRO A 10 -6.26 6.94 -50.32
C PRO A 10 -5.18 6.12 -49.60
N ALA A 11 -4.35 6.79 -48.80
CA ALA A 11 -3.40 6.13 -47.93
C ALA A 11 -4.16 5.27 -46.92
N ALA A 12 -3.89 3.96 -46.91
CA ALA A 12 -4.48 3.06 -45.92
C ALA A 12 -4.04 3.49 -44.52
N ALA A 13 -5.00 3.84 -43.66
CA ALA A 13 -4.73 4.18 -42.27
C ALA A 13 -4.15 2.95 -41.56
N THR A 14 -3.00 3.10 -40.90
CA THR A 14 -2.45 2.05 -40.04
C THR A 14 -3.43 1.78 -38.90
N PRO A 15 -3.73 0.51 -38.56
CA PRO A 15 -4.62 0.19 -37.45
C PRO A 15 -4.10 0.78 -36.14
N ALA A 16 -5.03 1.22 -35.28
CA ALA A 16 -4.67 1.71 -33.96
C ALA A 16 -3.97 0.61 -33.14
N PRO A 17 -2.98 0.97 -32.29
CA PRO A 17 -2.26 -0.02 -31.51
C PRO A 17 -3.17 -0.68 -30.46
N SER A 18 -2.92 -1.97 -30.24
CA SER A 18 -3.60 -2.84 -29.27
C SER A 18 -2.86 -2.88 -27.93
N VAL A 19 -3.49 -3.50 -26.92
CA VAL A 19 -2.84 -3.77 -25.62
C VAL A 19 -1.56 -4.58 -25.80
N LYS A 20 -1.60 -5.57 -26.70
CA LYS A 20 -0.47 -6.42 -27.03
C LYS A 20 0.71 -5.62 -27.60
N ASP A 21 0.47 -4.64 -28.46
CA ASP A 21 1.54 -3.78 -28.99
C ASP A 21 2.27 -3.03 -27.86
N GLY A 22 1.55 -2.65 -26.81
CA GLY A 22 2.15 -2.09 -25.60
C GLY A 22 2.94 -3.12 -24.78
N VAL A 23 2.46 -4.36 -24.67
CA VAL A 23 3.19 -5.47 -24.01
C VAL A 23 4.48 -5.77 -24.76
N ASP A 24 4.43 -5.89 -26.08
CA ASP A 24 5.61 -6.15 -26.92
C ASP A 24 6.63 -5.00 -26.78
N ALA A 25 6.16 -3.74 -26.73
CA ALA A 25 7.03 -2.60 -26.44
C ALA A 25 7.68 -2.66 -25.04
N TRP A 26 6.92 -3.10 -24.03
CA TRP A 26 7.40 -3.23 -22.65
C TRP A 26 8.46 -4.33 -22.53
N GLU A 27 8.22 -5.50 -23.14
CA GLU A 27 9.16 -6.63 -23.17
C GLU A 27 10.45 -6.26 -23.90
N GLY A 28 10.35 -5.44 -24.95
CA GLY A 28 11.50 -4.83 -25.63
C GLY A 28 12.22 -3.73 -24.84
N GLY A 29 11.79 -3.42 -23.61
CA GLY A 29 12.37 -2.38 -22.76
C GLY A 29 11.97 -0.94 -23.13
N ASN A 30 11.09 -0.75 -24.10
CA ASN A 30 10.58 0.56 -24.52
C ASN A 30 9.37 0.97 -23.68
N TYR A 31 9.62 1.24 -22.39
CA TYR A 31 8.56 1.50 -21.42
C TYR A 31 7.76 2.76 -21.71
N GLN A 32 8.39 3.82 -22.23
CA GLN A 32 7.71 5.05 -22.62
C GLN A 32 6.70 4.80 -23.74
N ARG A 33 7.08 4.00 -24.75
CA ARG A 33 6.17 3.60 -25.84
C ARG A 33 5.03 2.73 -25.32
N ALA A 34 5.34 1.76 -24.45
CA ALA A 34 4.32 0.90 -23.84
C ALA A 34 3.25 1.73 -23.10
N VAL A 35 3.68 2.67 -22.25
CA VAL A 35 2.77 3.60 -21.56
C VAL A 35 1.97 4.44 -22.54
N ALA A 36 2.60 4.97 -23.59
CA ALA A 36 1.93 5.79 -24.59
C ALA A 36 0.83 5.02 -25.33
N ILE A 37 1.05 3.72 -25.57
CA ILE A 37 0.04 2.81 -26.17
C ILE A 37 -1.06 2.49 -25.17
N TRP A 38 -0.72 2.07 -23.94
CA TRP A 38 -1.71 1.63 -22.98
C TRP A 38 -2.59 2.76 -22.44
N ARG A 39 -2.08 3.98 -22.30
CA ARG A 39 -2.84 5.09 -21.70
C ARG A 39 -4.20 5.35 -22.39
N PRO A 40 -4.30 5.56 -23.72
CA PRO A 40 -5.60 5.76 -24.36
C PRO A 40 -6.52 4.53 -24.23
N ILE A 41 -5.96 3.30 -24.28
CA ILE A 41 -6.74 2.06 -24.17
C ILE A 41 -7.29 1.88 -22.73
N ALA A 42 -6.49 2.19 -21.72
CA ALA A 42 -6.87 2.18 -20.31
C ALA A 42 -7.95 3.22 -20.00
N LEU A 43 -7.84 4.42 -20.61
CA LEU A 43 -8.84 5.47 -20.52
C LEU A 43 -10.16 5.08 -21.20
N ALA A 44 -10.10 4.27 -22.25
CA ALA A 44 -11.27 3.69 -22.91
C ALA A 44 -11.93 2.55 -22.11
N GLY A 45 -11.35 2.16 -20.96
CA GLY A 45 -11.95 1.21 -20.03
C GLY A 45 -11.35 -0.19 -20.06
N ASP A 46 -10.40 -0.48 -20.95
CA ASP A 46 -9.82 -1.82 -21.08
C ASP A 46 -9.08 -2.26 -19.79
N PRO A 47 -9.47 -3.38 -19.16
CA PRO A 47 -8.93 -3.79 -17.86
C PRO A 47 -7.46 -4.21 -17.94
N ASP A 48 -7.00 -4.78 -19.05
CA ASP A 48 -5.61 -5.23 -19.22
C ASP A 48 -4.68 -4.01 -19.35
N ALA A 49 -5.07 -3.01 -20.14
CA ALA A 49 -4.35 -1.75 -20.25
C ALA A 49 -4.35 -0.96 -18.93
N GLN A 50 -5.47 -0.97 -18.18
CA GLN A 50 -5.52 -0.39 -16.83
C GLN A 50 -4.54 -1.09 -15.89
N PHE A 51 -4.51 -2.43 -15.88
CA PHE A 51 -3.55 -3.19 -15.09
C PHE A 51 -2.10 -2.84 -15.47
N ASN A 52 -1.79 -2.82 -16.77
CA ASN A 52 -0.46 -2.53 -17.28
C ASN A 52 0.00 -1.10 -16.94
N LEU A 53 -0.91 -0.12 -17.01
CA LEU A 53 -0.62 1.26 -16.59
C LEU A 53 -0.38 1.34 -15.07
N GLY A 54 -1.15 0.60 -14.29
CA GLY A 54 -0.91 0.45 -12.85
C GLY A 54 0.49 -0.11 -12.55
N GLN A 55 0.92 -1.14 -13.30
CA GLN A 55 2.26 -1.71 -13.20
C GLN A 55 3.36 -0.69 -13.58
N ALA A 56 3.15 0.11 -14.63
CA ALA A 56 4.08 1.15 -15.04
C ALA A 56 4.32 2.18 -13.92
N TYR A 57 3.25 2.65 -13.29
CA TYR A 57 3.31 3.57 -12.15
C TYR A 57 3.92 2.92 -10.89
N LYS A 58 3.59 1.66 -10.58
CA LYS A 58 4.18 0.95 -9.45
C LYS A 58 5.69 0.79 -9.58
N LEU A 59 6.17 0.53 -10.80
CA LEU A 59 7.58 0.25 -11.09
C LEU A 59 8.39 1.50 -11.46
N GLY A 60 7.73 2.64 -11.74
CA GLY A 60 8.39 3.83 -12.26
C GLY A 60 9.03 3.62 -13.65
N ARG A 61 8.39 2.82 -14.50
CA ARG A 61 8.89 2.47 -15.84
C ARG A 61 8.05 3.17 -16.91
N GLY A 62 8.68 4.00 -17.72
CA GLY A 62 7.99 4.82 -18.73
C GLY A 62 7.22 6.02 -18.16
N VAL A 63 6.99 6.03 -16.84
CA VAL A 63 6.41 7.12 -16.04
C VAL A 63 7.14 7.21 -14.70
N PRO A 64 7.13 8.35 -14.00
CA PRO A 64 7.57 8.43 -12.60
C PRO A 64 6.81 7.44 -11.71
N ALA A 65 7.50 6.87 -10.71
CA ALA A 65 6.87 5.96 -9.77
C ALA A 65 5.82 6.69 -8.93
N ASP A 66 4.61 6.13 -8.86
CA ASP A 66 3.49 6.68 -8.08
C ASP A 66 2.54 5.56 -7.66
N LEU A 67 2.59 5.19 -6.37
CA LEU A 67 1.75 4.12 -5.84
C LEU A 67 0.27 4.49 -5.76
N ALA A 68 -0.07 5.77 -5.62
CA ALA A 68 -1.46 6.22 -5.58
C ALA A 68 -2.09 6.11 -6.97
N GLN A 69 -1.36 6.48 -8.02
CA GLN A 69 -1.79 6.22 -9.40
C GLN A 69 -1.90 4.73 -9.68
N ALA A 70 -0.91 3.93 -9.28
CA ALA A 70 -0.95 2.48 -9.44
C ALA A 70 -2.20 1.87 -8.78
N GLU A 71 -2.48 2.24 -7.53
CA GLU A 71 -3.69 1.83 -6.81
C GLU A 71 -4.97 2.20 -7.58
N GLY A 72 -5.08 3.44 -8.06
CA GLY A 72 -6.24 3.90 -8.81
C GLY A 72 -6.49 3.06 -10.08
N TRP A 73 -5.43 2.73 -10.81
CA TRP A 73 -5.53 1.88 -11.99
C TRP A 73 -5.86 0.42 -11.65
N TYR A 74 -5.23 -0.15 -10.62
CA TYR A 74 -5.58 -1.50 -10.17
C TYR A 74 -7.02 -1.61 -9.69
N ARG A 75 -7.56 -0.60 -8.97
CA ARG A 75 -8.97 -0.58 -8.57
C ARG A 75 -9.91 -0.63 -9.76
N ARG A 76 -9.62 0.13 -10.81
CA ARG A 76 -10.44 0.15 -12.04
C ARG A 76 -10.43 -1.22 -12.72
N ALA A 77 -9.26 -1.83 -12.90
CA ALA A 77 -9.15 -3.16 -13.51
C ALA A 77 -9.78 -4.24 -12.62
N ALA A 78 -9.53 -4.22 -11.31
CA ALA A 78 -10.08 -5.19 -10.36
C ALA A 78 -11.62 -5.12 -10.27
N LYS A 79 -12.21 -3.92 -10.39
CA LYS A 79 -13.67 -3.75 -10.46
C LYS A 79 -14.30 -4.46 -11.66
N GLN A 80 -13.53 -4.69 -12.72
CA GLN A 80 -13.93 -5.43 -13.92
C GLN A 80 -13.57 -6.92 -13.85
N GLY A 81 -13.13 -7.42 -12.69
CA GLY A 81 -12.76 -8.83 -12.51
C GLY A 81 -11.32 -9.17 -12.92
N HIS A 82 -10.46 -8.19 -13.21
CA HIS A 82 -9.07 -8.46 -13.59
C HIS A 82 -8.26 -9.00 -12.40
N LEU A 83 -8.01 -10.31 -12.38
CA LEU A 83 -7.45 -11.02 -11.22
C LEU A 83 -6.07 -10.52 -10.80
N GLN A 84 -5.15 -10.29 -11.75
CA GLN A 84 -3.81 -9.81 -11.38
C GLN A 84 -3.84 -8.38 -10.84
N ALA A 85 -4.83 -7.57 -11.21
CA ALA A 85 -5.00 -6.23 -10.68
C ALA A 85 -5.53 -6.29 -9.25
N GLU A 86 -6.47 -7.21 -8.99
CA GLU A 86 -6.94 -7.50 -7.64
C GLU A 86 -5.80 -7.95 -6.72
N ASP A 87 -4.96 -8.89 -7.19
CA ASP A 87 -3.80 -9.38 -6.43
C ASP A 87 -2.84 -8.24 -6.09
N ASN A 88 -2.53 -7.38 -7.07
CA ASN A 88 -1.63 -6.24 -6.83
C ASN A 88 -2.28 -5.16 -5.96
N LEU A 89 -3.60 -4.95 -6.05
CA LEU A 89 -4.34 -4.02 -5.21
C LEU A 89 -4.22 -4.41 -3.73
N GLY A 90 -4.44 -5.68 -3.40
CA GLY A 90 -4.25 -6.18 -2.03
C GLY A 90 -2.85 -5.90 -1.50
N LEU A 91 -1.81 -6.20 -2.29
CA LEU A 91 -0.42 -5.95 -1.88
C LEU A 91 -0.10 -4.45 -1.74
N VAL A 92 -0.57 -3.61 -2.66
CA VAL A 92 -0.36 -2.15 -2.58
C VAL A 92 -1.01 -1.59 -1.32
N LEU A 93 -2.27 -1.95 -1.03
CA LEU A 93 -2.97 -1.52 0.18
C LEU A 93 -2.24 -1.99 1.45
N PHE A 94 -1.76 -3.23 1.46
CA PHE A 94 -0.99 -3.77 2.58
C PHE A 94 0.28 -2.95 2.82
N THR A 95 1.06 -2.67 1.77
CA THR A 95 2.30 -1.85 1.86
C THR A 95 2.03 -0.39 2.21
N ALA A 96 0.87 0.15 1.82
CA ALA A 96 0.41 1.49 2.20
C ALA A 96 -0.11 1.55 3.65
N ASN A 97 0.09 0.49 4.45
CA ASN A 97 -0.38 0.36 5.82
C ASN A 97 -1.93 0.40 5.98
N ARG A 98 -2.67 0.12 4.91
CA ARG A 98 -4.14 -0.04 4.90
C ARG A 98 -4.46 -1.52 4.99
N ARG A 99 -3.92 -2.18 6.02
CA ARG A 99 -3.87 -3.64 6.11
C ARG A 99 -5.26 -4.27 6.22
N GLU A 100 -6.15 -3.69 7.02
CA GLU A 100 -7.54 -4.18 7.14
C GLU A 100 -8.27 -4.13 5.80
N GLU A 101 -8.14 -3.02 5.07
CA GLU A 101 -8.72 -2.88 3.73
C GLU A 101 -8.11 -3.84 2.72
N SER A 102 -6.84 -4.21 2.88
CA SER A 102 -6.17 -5.17 2.01
C SER A 102 -6.67 -6.60 2.20
N MET A 103 -7.12 -6.97 3.40
CA MET A 103 -7.37 -8.38 3.75
C MET A 103 -8.40 -9.07 2.86
N PRO A 104 -9.54 -8.47 2.48
CA PRO A 104 -10.47 -9.11 1.55
C PRO A 104 -9.83 -9.48 0.21
N PHE A 105 -8.94 -8.63 -0.32
CA PHE A 105 -8.20 -8.91 -1.54
C PHE A 105 -7.16 -10.00 -1.31
N ILE A 106 -6.35 -9.89 -0.25
CA ILE A 106 -5.34 -10.90 0.12
C ILE A 106 -5.98 -12.28 0.32
N THR A 107 -7.12 -12.38 1.00
CA THR A 107 -7.82 -13.65 1.22
C THR A 107 -8.28 -14.27 -0.10
N ARG A 108 -8.89 -13.50 -1.00
CA ARG A 108 -9.33 -14.02 -2.32
C ARG A 108 -8.14 -14.39 -3.22
N SER A 109 -7.09 -13.59 -3.23
CA SER A 109 -5.85 -13.89 -3.95
C SER A 109 -5.16 -15.15 -3.43
N ALA A 110 -5.07 -15.31 -2.10
CA ALA A 110 -4.52 -16.50 -1.48
C ALA A 110 -5.37 -17.75 -1.77
N ALA A 111 -6.70 -17.60 -1.79
CA ALA A 111 -7.63 -18.67 -2.16
C ALA A 111 -7.45 -19.13 -3.61
N ARG A 112 -7.00 -18.25 -4.51
CA ARG A 112 -6.60 -18.61 -5.90
C ARG A 112 -5.17 -19.14 -6.03
N GLY A 113 -4.43 -19.20 -4.92
CA GLY A 113 -3.06 -19.68 -4.87
C GLY A 113 -2.01 -18.63 -5.26
N GLU A 114 -2.29 -17.33 -5.13
CA GLU A 114 -1.28 -16.30 -5.37
C GLU A 114 -0.21 -16.34 -4.26
N PRO A 115 1.08 -16.60 -4.58
CA PRO A 115 2.08 -16.94 -3.56
C PRO A 115 2.36 -15.82 -2.55
N ARG A 116 2.31 -14.54 -2.97
CA ARG A 116 2.59 -13.40 -2.09
C ARG A 116 1.43 -13.19 -1.12
N ALA A 117 0.19 -13.35 -1.59
CA ALA A 117 -1.01 -13.29 -0.78
C ALA A 117 -1.09 -14.46 0.21
N GLN A 118 -0.74 -15.68 -0.23
CA GLN A 118 -0.59 -16.83 0.68
C GLN A 118 0.44 -16.54 1.78
N TYR A 119 1.58 -15.96 1.44
CA TYR A 119 2.60 -15.57 2.42
C TYR A 119 2.11 -14.51 3.42
N VAL A 120 1.42 -13.48 2.95
CA VAL A 120 0.83 -12.43 3.81
C VAL A 120 -0.23 -13.02 4.73
N LEU A 121 -1.17 -13.80 4.19
CA LEU A 121 -2.22 -14.43 4.97
C LEU A 121 -1.66 -15.46 5.98
N GLY A 122 -0.65 -16.22 5.58
CA GLY A 122 0.04 -17.15 6.47
C GLY A 122 0.73 -16.44 7.64
N THR A 123 1.33 -15.27 7.38
CA THR A 123 1.91 -14.43 8.44
C THR A 123 0.84 -13.88 9.38
N ALA A 124 -0.30 -13.45 8.85
CA ALA A 124 -1.44 -12.99 9.66
C ALA A 124 -1.97 -14.10 10.58
N HIS A 125 -2.16 -15.32 10.06
CA HIS A 125 -2.56 -16.48 10.87
C HIS A 125 -1.51 -16.90 11.91
N PHE A 126 -0.23 -16.69 11.64
CA PHE A 126 0.80 -16.96 12.65
C PHE A 126 0.71 -15.95 13.81
N ASN A 127 0.58 -14.66 13.48
CA ASN A 127 0.59 -13.56 14.45
C ASN A 127 -0.73 -13.39 15.21
N GLY A 128 -1.88 -13.70 14.59
CA GLY A 128 -3.19 -13.43 15.15
C GLY A 128 -3.63 -11.96 15.08
N ASP A 129 -3.07 -11.15 14.17
CA ASP A 129 -3.29 -9.69 14.10
C ASP A 129 -4.38 -9.26 13.09
N LEU A 130 -4.40 -9.87 11.90
CA LEU A 130 -5.33 -9.56 10.80
C LEU A 130 -6.22 -10.75 10.42
N ALA A 131 -5.90 -11.92 10.97
CA ALA A 131 -6.66 -13.15 10.87
C ALA A 131 -6.56 -13.87 12.22
N ALA A 132 -7.57 -14.68 12.56
CA ALA A 132 -7.50 -15.50 13.75
C ALA A 132 -6.23 -16.37 13.73
N GLN A 133 -5.59 -16.51 14.89
CA GLN A 133 -4.37 -17.31 14.99
C GLN A 133 -4.67 -18.77 14.63
N ASP A 134 -3.93 -19.31 13.66
CA ASP A 134 -4.07 -20.66 13.14
C ASP A 134 -2.70 -21.13 12.62
N TRP A 135 -1.91 -21.76 13.49
CA TRP A 135 -0.55 -22.19 13.14
C TRP A 135 -0.49 -23.27 12.05
N PRO A 136 -1.37 -24.30 12.04
CA PRO A 136 -1.44 -25.23 10.92
C PRO A 136 -1.66 -24.52 9.58
N ARG A 137 -2.66 -23.63 9.49
CA ARG A 137 -2.95 -22.89 8.26
C ARG A 137 -1.83 -21.92 7.90
N ALA A 138 -1.23 -21.25 8.88
CA ALA A 138 -0.08 -20.37 8.67
C ALA A 138 1.10 -21.13 8.02
N TYR A 139 1.41 -22.31 8.55
CA TYR A 139 2.46 -23.16 8.02
C TYR A 139 2.13 -23.65 6.61
N ALA A 140 0.89 -24.13 6.39
CA ALA A 140 0.44 -24.61 5.09
C ALA A 140 0.52 -23.52 4.01
N LEU A 141 -0.02 -22.32 4.27
CA LEU A 141 0.03 -21.19 3.34
C LEU A 141 1.47 -20.75 3.04
N THR A 142 2.33 -20.69 4.06
CA THR A 142 3.75 -20.35 3.87
C THR A 142 4.48 -21.41 3.05
N LYS A 143 4.17 -22.69 3.27
CA LYS A 143 4.70 -23.81 2.47
C LYS A 143 4.25 -23.73 1.02
N ARG A 144 2.95 -23.53 0.76
CA ARG A 144 2.40 -23.33 -0.59
C ARG A 144 3.11 -22.19 -1.33
N ALA A 145 3.29 -21.05 -0.66
CA ALA A 145 4.01 -19.91 -1.22
C ALA A 145 5.49 -20.24 -1.52
N SER A 146 6.17 -20.96 -0.62
CA SER A 146 7.55 -21.41 -0.83
C SER A 146 7.65 -22.38 -2.02
N ASP A 147 6.73 -23.33 -2.14
CA ASP A 147 6.71 -24.32 -3.22
C ASP A 147 6.45 -23.68 -4.58
N ALA A 148 5.71 -22.57 -4.60
CA ALA A 148 5.54 -21.72 -5.77
C ALA A 148 6.78 -20.85 -6.09
N GLY A 149 7.90 -21.04 -5.39
CA GLY A 149 9.17 -20.36 -5.65
C GLY A 149 9.33 -19.00 -4.96
N LEU A 150 8.44 -18.63 -4.02
CA LEU A 150 8.57 -17.36 -3.31
C LEU A 150 9.68 -17.45 -2.24
N GLY A 151 10.89 -16.98 -2.58
CA GLY A 151 12.06 -17.13 -1.70
C GLY A 151 11.92 -16.53 -0.29
N ILE A 152 11.16 -15.44 -0.12
CA ILE A 152 10.86 -14.90 1.21
C ILE A 152 10.01 -15.86 2.06
N ALA A 153 9.11 -16.63 1.42
CA ALA A 153 8.34 -17.67 2.08
C ALA A 153 9.22 -18.86 2.43
N SER A 154 10.16 -19.27 1.56
CA SER A 154 11.13 -20.32 1.86
C SER A 154 12.00 -19.97 3.08
N ALA A 155 12.51 -18.75 3.14
CA ALA A 155 13.28 -18.27 4.29
C ALA A 155 12.43 -18.20 5.57
N ARG A 156 11.15 -17.82 5.45
CA ARG A 156 10.22 -17.79 6.58
C ARG A 156 9.87 -19.20 7.06
N LEU A 157 9.70 -20.16 6.15
CA LEU A 157 9.35 -21.54 6.49
C LEU A 157 10.38 -22.17 7.42
N VAL A 158 11.67 -21.94 7.17
CA VAL A 158 12.77 -22.40 8.05
C VAL A 158 12.64 -21.82 9.47
N GLN A 159 12.15 -20.59 9.62
CA GLN A 159 11.87 -20.02 10.94
C GLN A 159 10.66 -20.70 11.58
N LEU A 160 9.58 -20.90 10.81
CA LEU A 160 8.38 -21.58 11.29
C LEU A 160 8.65 -23.01 11.74
N ASP A 161 9.61 -23.71 11.12
CA ASP A 161 10.04 -25.04 11.54
C ASP A 161 10.53 -25.11 13.00
N ASN A 162 11.07 -23.99 13.50
CA ASN A 162 11.55 -23.87 14.87
C ASN A 162 10.53 -23.24 15.82
N LEU A 163 9.55 -22.50 15.28
CA LEU A 163 8.58 -21.73 16.07
C LEU A 163 7.23 -22.46 16.24
N ILE A 164 6.85 -23.31 15.28
CA ILE A 164 5.58 -24.03 15.29
C ILE A 164 5.82 -25.48 15.77
N PRO A 165 5.08 -25.95 16.80
CA PRO A 165 5.15 -27.33 17.26
C PRO A 165 4.97 -28.35 16.13
N LEU A 166 5.66 -29.49 16.24
CA LEU A 166 5.71 -30.50 15.17
C LEU A 166 4.31 -31.00 14.77
N ASP A 167 3.42 -31.24 15.73
CA ASP A 167 2.05 -31.67 15.51
C ASP A 167 1.25 -30.65 14.68
N GLN A 168 1.43 -29.36 14.96
CA GLN A 168 0.78 -28.28 14.22
C GLN A 168 1.33 -28.14 12.79
N ARG A 169 2.65 -28.32 12.61
CA ARG A 169 3.26 -28.36 11.26
C ARG A 169 2.75 -29.54 10.45
N GLN A 170 2.65 -30.72 11.05
CA GLN A 170 2.10 -31.92 10.41
C GLN A 170 0.63 -31.72 10.00
N ALA A 171 -0.18 -31.11 10.87
CA ALA A 171 -1.55 -30.72 10.53
C ALA A 171 -1.60 -29.73 9.35
N GLY A 172 -0.68 -28.75 9.32
CA GLY A 172 -0.50 -27.82 8.20
C GLY A 172 -0.11 -28.51 6.89
N LEU A 173 0.77 -29.51 6.94
CA LEU A 173 1.13 -30.28 5.74
C LEU A 173 -0.04 -31.15 5.25
N ALA A 174 -0.82 -31.71 6.17
CA ALA A 174 -1.95 -32.57 5.83
C ALA A 174 -3.10 -31.83 5.10
N MET A 175 -3.24 -30.52 5.28
CA MET A 175 -4.28 -29.73 4.59
C MET A 175 -3.91 -29.31 3.15
N ILE A 176 -2.62 -29.34 2.78
CA ILE A 176 -2.13 -28.84 1.49
C ILE A 176 -2.86 -29.46 0.28
N PRO A 177 -3.08 -30.79 0.19
CA PRO A 177 -3.75 -31.37 -0.97
C PRO A 177 -5.18 -30.86 -1.19
N GLU A 178 -5.94 -30.62 -0.12
CA GLU A 178 -7.29 -30.06 -0.25
C GLU A 178 -7.25 -28.57 -0.57
N MET A 179 -6.27 -27.84 -0.01
CA MET A 179 -6.03 -26.44 -0.39
C MET A 179 -5.76 -26.33 -1.89
N GLU A 180 -4.88 -27.16 -2.46
CA GLU A 180 -4.57 -27.16 -3.90
C GLU A 180 -5.80 -27.39 -4.77
N LYS A 181 -6.67 -28.33 -4.38
CA LYS A 181 -7.95 -28.56 -5.07
C LYS A 181 -8.88 -27.35 -4.96
N SER A 182 -8.99 -26.76 -3.78
CA SER A 182 -9.78 -25.54 -3.58
C SER A 182 -9.22 -24.37 -4.43
N GLU A 183 -7.90 -24.21 -4.50
CA GLU A 183 -7.24 -23.18 -5.30
C GLU A 183 -7.55 -23.32 -6.79
N GLN A 184 -7.52 -24.55 -7.30
CA GLN A 184 -7.89 -24.82 -8.69
C GLN A 184 -9.35 -24.47 -8.96
N ARG A 185 -10.27 -24.83 -8.04
CA ARG A 185 -11.69 -24.49 -8.15
C ARG A 185 -11.91 -22.98 -8.12
N GLU A 186 -11.26 -22.26 -7.21
CA GLU A 186 -11.36 -20.80 -7.07
C GLU A 186 -10.79 -20.08 -8.31
N ARG A 187 -9.67 -20.56 -8.87
CA ARG A 187 -9.14 -20.00 -10.12
C ARG A 187 -10.10 -20.18 -11.29
N LEU A 188 -10.67 -21.37 -11.44
CA LEU A 188 -11.63 -21.66 -12.51
C LEU A 188 -12.90 -20.81 -12.34
N ALA A 189 -13.42 -20.71 -11.11
CA ALA A 189 -14.58 -19.88 -10.81
C ALA A 189 -14.31 -18.40 -11.11
N ALA A 190 -13.12 -17.90 -10.75
CA ALA A 190 -12.73 -16.52 -10.99
C ALA A 190 -12.59 -16.20 -12.50
N VAL A 191 -12.02 -17.12 -13.29
CA VAL A 191 -11.95 -16.97 -14.75
C VAL A 191 -13.35 -16.96 -15.37
N ASN A 192 -14.23 -17.86 -14.92
CA ASN A 192 -15.62 -17.91 -15.41
C ASN A 192 -16.42 -16.67 -15.04
N ALA A 193 -16.19 -16.10 -13.85
CA ALA A 193 -16.84 -14.87 -13.39
C ALA A 193 -16.34 -13.62 -14.12
N ALA A 194 -15.09 -13.62 -14.59
CA ALA A 194 -14.50 -12.52 -15.35
C ALA A 194 -14.82 -12.58 -16.86
N ALA A 195 -15.44 -13.67 -17.34
CA ALA A 195 -15.86 -13.76 -18.73
C ALA A 195 -16.97 -12.73 -19.01
N PRO A 196 -16.91 -11.97 -20.11
CA PRO A 196 -17.96 -11.03 -20.46
C PRO A 196 -19.29 -11.77 -20.55
N THR A 197 -20.29 -11.33 -19.81
CA THR A 197 -21.66 -11.82 -19.96
C THR A 197 -22.05 -11.68 -21.43
N ALA A 198 -22.48 -12.77 -22.05
CA ALA A 198 -23.00 -12.75 -23.41
C ALA A 198 -23.99 -11.57 -23.55
N PRO A 199 -23.94 -10.81 -24.66
CA PRO A 199 -24.83 -9.67 -24.83
C PRO A 199 -26.27 -10.17 -24.64
N THR A 200 -27.00 -9.52 -23.74
CA THR A 200 -28.43 -9.78 -23.57
C THR A 200 -29.06 -9.65 -24.95
N PRO A 201 -29.82 -10.66 -25.44
CA PRO A 201 -30.46 -10.55 -26.75
C PRO A 201 -31.27 -9.26 -26.77
N ALA A 202 -31.06 -8.45 -27.81
CA ALA A 202 -31.71 -7.16 -27.96
C ALA A 202 -33.22 -7.32 -27.69
N PRO A 203 -33.84 -6.43 -26.90
CA PRO A 203 -35.27 -6.50 -26.67
C PRO A 203 -35.97 -6.54 -28.03
N SER A 204 -36.89 -7.49 -28.20
CA SER A 204 -37.69 -7.57 -29.43
C SER A 204 -38.27 -6.19 -29.73
N PRO A 205 -38.27 -5.74 -31.01
CA PRO A 205 -38.73 -4.42 -31.36
C PRO A 205 -40.13 -4.20 -30.78
N VAL A 206 -40.26 -3.19 -29.92
CA VAL A 206 -41.54 -2.74 -29.40
C VAL A 206 -42.39 -2.39 -30.62
N LYS A 207 -43.52 -3.10 -30.81
CA LYS A 207 -44.52 -2.68 -31.80
C LYS A 207 -44.97 -1.29 -31.40
N THR A 208 -44.53 -0.27 -32.13
CA THR A 208 -45.10 1.07 -32.04
C THR A 208 -46.55 0.96 -32.50
N ALA A 209 -47.49 1.13 -31.58
CA ALA A 209 -48.86 1.42 -31.98
C ALA A 209 -48.86 2.79 -32.65
N SER A 210 -49.16 2.83 -33.95
CA SER A 210 -49.37 4.07 -34.67
C SER A 210 -50.55 4.80 -34.06
N LEU A 211 -50.28 5.84 -33.27
CA LEU A 211 -51.31 6.80 -32.88
C LEU A 211 -51.74 7.57 -34.13
N PRO A 212 -53.05 7.74 -34.37
CA PRO A 212 -53.52 8.59 -35.48
C PRO A 212 -53.10 10.04 -35.25
N ALA A 213 -52.84 10.76 -36.35
CA ALA A 213 -52.39 12.15 -36.32
C ALA A 213 -53.38 13.06 -35.56
N SER A 214 -52.88 13.82 -34.61
CA SER A 214 -53.65 14.87 -33.92
C SER A 214 -54.03 15.97 -34.90
N VAL A 215 -55.33 16.23 -35.04
CA VAL A 215 -55.84 17.41 -35.76
C VAL A 215 -55.74 18.62 -34.81
N PRO A 216 -55.17 19.76 -35.23
CA PRO A 216 -55.10 20.95 -34.37
C PRO A 216 -56.50 21.53 -34.12
N GLY A 217 -56.93 21.55 -32.86
CA GLY A 217 -58.09 22.32 -32.43
C GLY A 217 -57.74 23.79 -32.27
N THR A 218 -58.48 24.68 -32.94
CA THR A 218 -58.36 26.14 -32.80
C THR A 218 -58.98 26.59 -31.48
N SER A 219 -58.23 26.47 -30.38
CA SER A 219 -58.33 27.34 -29.21
C SER A 219 -57.31 26.89 -28.17
N TYR A 220 -56.10 27.44 -28.26
CA TYR A 220 -55.18 27.43 -27.14
C TYR A 220 -55.04 28.85 -26.61
N THR A 221 -55.52 29.06 -25.39
CA THR A 221 -55.24 30.27 -24.61
C THR A 221 -54.17 29.91 -23.59
N PRO A 222 -52.97 30.51 -23.64
CA PRO A 222 -51.92 30.18 -22.68
C PRO A 222 -52.31 30.64 -21.26
N PRO A 223 -52.00 29.84 -20.21
CA PRO A 223 -52.20 30.25 -18.83
C PRO A 223 -51.21 31.36 -18.41
N PRO A 224 -51.57 32.22 -17.44
CA PRO A 224 -50.74 33.36 -17.03
C PRO A 224 -49.45 32.92 -16.33
N VAL A 225 -48.38 33.65 -16.63
CA VAL A 225 -47.04 33.46 -16.06
C VAL A 225 -47.05 33.84 -14.57
N ILE A 226 -46.81 32.87 -13.69
CA ILE A 226 -46.62 33.11 -12.26
C ILE A 226 -45.14 33.34 -12.02
N THR A 227 -44.77 34.55 -11.60
CA THR A 227 -43.41 34.87 -11.12
C THR A 227 -43.20 34.30 -9.72
N PRO A 228 -42.05 33.65 -9.43
CA PRO A 228 -41.80 33.07 -8.11
C PRO A 228 -41.48 34.15 -7.05
N GLU A 229 -42.30 34.19 -6.01
CA GLU A 229 -42.13 34.97 -4.77
C GLU A 229 -40.94 34.44 -3.94
N ARG A 230 -40.13 35.36 -3.39
CA ARG A 230 -38.94 35.08 -2.56
C ARG A 230 -39.34 34.61 -1.15
N ALA A 231 -38.85 33.45 -0.73
CA ALA A 231 -39.09 32.92 0.61
C ALA A 231 -38.27 33.65 1.71
N PRO A 232 -38.84 33.91 2.91
CA PRO A 232 -38.14 34.49 4.06
C PRO A 232 -37.41 33.42 4.91
N PRO A 233 -36.45 33.83 5.77
CA PRO A 233 -35.58 32.91 6.50
C PRO A 233 -36.30 32.26 7.68
N LYS A 234 -35.89 31.04 8.04
CA LYS A 234 -36.35 30.33 9.24
C LYS A 234 -35.27 30.36 10.31
N ASP A 235 -35.65 30.95 11.44
CA ASP A 235 -34.91 30.95 12.70
C ASP A 235 -34.87 29.59 13.38
N LEU A 236 -33.86 29.47 14.23
CA LEU A 236 -33.49 28.38 15.13
C LEU A 236 -34.58 28.00 16.14
N VAL A 237 -34.78 26.70 16.35
CA VAL A 237 -35.18 26.15 17.65
C VAL A 237 -34.45 24.82 17.88
N ALA A 238 -33.73 24.76 18.99
CA ALA A 238 -33.17 23.55 19.59
C ALA A 238 -34.16 22.94 20.57
N ALA A 239 -34.22 21.61 20.66
CA ALA A 239 -34.54 20.89 21.90
C ALA A 239 -34.11 19.41 21.82
N ASN A 240 -33.53 18.96 22.93
CA ASN A 240 -32.90 17.69 23.23
C ASN A 240 -33.81 16.46 23.20
N ALA A 241 -33.21 15.28 22.99
CA ALA A 241 -33.53 14.08 23.75
C ALA A 241 -32.30 13.20 23.97
N THR A 242 -32.04 12.94 25.25
CA THR A 242 -31.03 12.07 25.87
C THR A 242 -31.42 10.60 25.85
N ALA A 243 -30.45 9.70 25.66
CA ALA A 243 -30.34 8.37 26.31
C ALA A 243 -28.98 7.77 25.88
N ALA A 244 -28.00 7.64 26.78
CA ALA A 244 -27.80 6.55 27.73
C ALA A 244 -26.69 5.57 27.24
N ALA A 245 -25.67 5.43 28.11
CA ALA A 245 -24.87 4.22 28.37
C ALA A 245 -24.09 3.57 27.19
N THR A 246 -22.88 3.01 27.30
CA THR A 246 -21.99 2.57 28.39
C THR A 246 -20.73 1.99 27.72
N GLY A 247 -19.61 1.94 28.43
CA GLY A 247 -18.50 1.00 28.17
C GLY A 247 -17.47 1.51 27.14
N ALA A 248 -16.25 1.86 27.55
CA ALA A 248 -15.15 0.96 27.89
C ALA A 248 -14.29 0.60 26.67
N MET A 249 -12.98 0.85 26.81
CA MET A 249 -11.87 0.20 26.09
C MET A 249 -11.78 0.52 24.58
N THR A 250 -10.65 0.65 23.90
CA THR A 250 -9.21 0.52 24.18
C THR A 250 -8.47 1.02 22.93
N ASP A 251 -7.18 1.29 23.11
CA ASP A 251 -6.09 1.27 22.13
C ASP A 251 -6.29 0.49 20.81
N ALA A 252 -5.70 1.02 19.73
CA ALA A 252 -4.73 0.31 18.87
C ALA A 252 -4.32 1.21 17.70
N ALA A 253 -3.13 1.82 17.76
CA ALA A 253 -1.89 1.29 17.21
C ALA A 253 -1.77 1.43 15.67
N LYS A 254 -0.89 2.36 15.31
CA LYS A 254 -0.34 2.53 13.97
C LYS A 254 0.72 1.46 13.69
N ALA A 255 0.52 0.77 12.58
CA ALA A 255 1.52 0.24 11.64
C ALA A 255 2.40 -0.95 12.04
N ILE A 256 2.96 -1.59 11.02
CA ILE A 256 4.41 -1.64 10.71
C ILE A 256 4.56 -2.53 9.46
N VAL A 257 5.45 -2.20 8.53
CA VAL A 257 6.71 -2.93 8.22
C VAL A 257 7.21 -2.35 6.90
N SER A 258 8.48 -2.22 6.54
CA SER A 258 9.81 -2.18 7.17
C SER A 258 10.77 -1.98 5.97
N GLN A 259 12.00 -1.61 6.28
CA GLN A 259 13.13 -1.41 5.36
C GLN A 259 13.66 -2.67 4.64
N PRO A 260 14.55 -2.49 3.63
CA PRO A 260 15.01 -3.52 2.67
C PRO A 260 16.40 -4.12 2.96
N LEU A 261 16.79 -5.12 2.16
CA LEU A 261 18.10 -5.76 2.08
C LEU A 261 18.80 -5.48 0.73
N ARG A 262 20.15 -5.49 0.76
CA ARG A 262 21.08 -5.25 -0.35
C ARG A 262 22.03 -6.46 -0.48
N ALA A 263 22.51 -6.74 -1.69
CA ALA A 263 23.49 -7.78 -2.04
C ALA A 263 24.66 -7.15 -2.87
N PRO A 264 25.77 -7.87 -3.15
CA PRO A 264 27.14 -7.33 -3.05
C PRO A 264 27.84 -6.97 -4.39
N SER A 265 29.04 -6.40 -4.27
CA SER A 265 29.91 -5.87 -5.34
C SER A 265 31.29 -6.54 -5.34
N GLN A 266 31.95 -6.63 -6.50
CA GLN A 266 33.42 -6.62 -6.74
C GLN A 266 33.71 -6.22 -8.22
N PRO A 267 34.93 -5.74 -8.57
CA PRO A 267 35.13 -4.64 -9.54
C PRO A 267 35.73 -5.02 -10.91
N ILE A 268 35.49 -4.21 -11.95
CA ILE A 268 36.14 -4.28 -13.27
C ILE A 268 36.70 -2.89 -13.65
N LYS A 269 37.89 -2.90 -14.28
CA LYS A 269 38.75 -1.75 -14.65
C LYS A 269 38.17 -0.85 -15.76
N PRO A 270 38.65 0.41 -15.92
CA PRO A 270 38.06 1.40 -16.83
C PRO A 270 38.56 1.21 -18.28
N VAL A 271 37.63 1.33 -19.24
CA VAL A 271 37.94 1.61 -20.64
C VAL A 271 37.56 3.07 -20.91
N GLU A 272 38.53 3.82 -21.43
CA GLU A 272 38.46 5.22 -21.83
C GLU A 272 38.16 5.33 -23.33
N LEU A 273 37.27 6.23 -23.74
CA LEU A 273 37.10 6.79 -25.11
C LEU A 273 35.91 7.80 -25.12
N PRO A 274 35.85 8.76 -26.05
CA PRO A 274 36.27 10.14 -25.78
C PRO A 274 35.11 11.16 -25.77
N ALA A 275 35.47 12.38 -25.39
CA ALA A 275 34.62 13.56 -25.26
C ALA A 275 33.93 13.99 -26.57
N ALA A 276 32.67 14.42 -26.44
CA ALA A 276 32.01 15.33 -27.38
C ALA A 276 31.32 16.45 -26.58
N THR A 277 31.61 17.68 -26.99
CA THR A 277 31.20 18.96 -26.40
C THR A 277 29.74 19.34 -26.70
N PRO A 278 29.17 20.35 -26.01
CA PRO A 278 27.73 20.54 -25.83
C PRO A 278 27.12 21.56 -26.80
N THR A 279 25.80 21.52 -27.01
CA THR A 279 24.86 22.68 -27.11
C THR A 279 23.40 22.22 -27.37
N PRO A 280 22.38 23.08 -27.16
CA PRO A 280 21.15 22.74 -26.43
C PRO A 280 19.89 22.71 -27.29
N SER A 281 18.81 22.12 -26.76
CA SER A 281 17.43 22.67 -26.81
C SER A 281 16.47 21.79 -26.02
N ALA A 282 15.84 22.36 -25.01
CA ALA A 282 14.58 21.86 -24.45
C ALA A 282 13.43 22.18 -25.42
N PRO A 283 12.34 21.40 -25.37
CA PRO A 283 11.08 22.05 -25.02
C PRO A 283 10.23 21.26 -24.01
N GLY A 284 9.84 21.98 -22.95
CA GLY A 284 8.49 22.02 -22.37
C GLY A 284 7.81 20.73 -21.94
N THR A 285 7.98 20.34 -20.67
CA THR A 285 7.03 19.45 -19.98
C THR A 285 6.02 20.28 -19.19
N SER A 286 4.80 20.39 -19.71
CA SER A 286 3.61 20.69 -18.93
C SER A 286 2.50 19.80 -19.46
N TYR A 287 2.15 18.74 -18.73
CA TYR A 287 1.02 17.89 -19.05
C TYR A 287 -0.05 18.04 -17.97
N ALA A 288 -1.24 18.43 -18.45
CA ALA A 288 -2.44 18.64 -17.65
C ALA A 288 -2.97 17.34 -17.04
N ALA A 289 -3.59 17.45 -15.88
CA ALA A 289 -4.37 16.38 -15.25
C ALA A 289 -5.59 16.02 -16.13
N PRO A 290 -5.98 14.74 -16.23
CA PRO A 290 -7.19 14.32 -16.95
C PRO A 290 -8.46 14.80 -16.23
N PRO A 291 -9.58 15.00 -16.95
CA PRO A 291 -10.83 15.47 -16.34
C PRO A 291 -11.43 14.42 -15.40
N GLU A 292 -11.76 14.87 -14.19
CA GLU A 292 -12.44 14.10 -13.15
C GLU A 292 -13.94 13.98 -13.49
N SER A 293 -14.50 12.77 -13.42
CA SER A 293 -15.94 12.56 -13.32
C SER A 293 -16.22 11.65 -12.12
N GLY A 294 -16.74 12.23 -11.04
CA GLY A 294 -17.25 11.54 -9.85
C GLY A 294 -16.67 12.09 -8.54
N ASP A 295 -17.55 12.57 -7.66
CA ASP A 295 -17.26 13.33 -6.43
C ASP A 295 -16.21 12.71 -5.50
N MET A 296 -15.24 13.54 -5.11
CA MET A 296 -14.22 13.26 -4.11
C MET A 296 -14.53 14.08 -2.84
N PRO A 297 -14.26 13.56 -1.62
CA PRO A 297 -14.42 14.30 -0.36
C PRO A 297 -13.56 15.58 -0.32
N PRO A 298 -13.91 16.58 0.52
CA PRO A 298 -13.41 17.94 0.39
C PRO A 298 -11.89 18.03 0.54
N ALA A 299 -11.27 18.78 -0.37
CA ALA A 299 -9.85 19.13 -0.36
C ALA A 299 -9.49 20.02 0.83
N ALA A 300 -8.33 19.77 1.43
CA ALA A 300 -7.70 20.68 2.39
C ALA A 300 -7.36 22.02 1.71
N ALA A 301 -7.51 23.12 2.45
CA ALA A 301 -7.34 24.49 1.97
C ALA A 301 -5.91 24.78 1.42
N PRO A 302 -5.78 25.70 0.45
CA PRO A 302 -4.48 26.01 -0.18
C PRO A 302 -3.55 26.82 0.74
N PRO A 303 -2.22 26.72 0.56
CA PRO A 303 -1.26 27.50 1.33
C PRO A 303 -1.25 28.98 0.89
N LYS A 304 -1.16 29.88 1.87
CA LYS A 304 -1.15 31.35 1.69
C LYS A 304 0.21 31.84 1.12
N PRO A 305 0.27 32.96 0.36
CA PRO A 305 1.50 33.41 -0.30
C PRO A 305 2.58 33.88 0.68
N ALA A 306 3.85 33.63 0.33
CA ALA A 306 5.01 34.02 1.13
C ALA A 306 5.23 35.55 1.14
N PRO A 307 5.47 36.18 2.29
CA PRO A 307 5.93 37.56 2.36
C PRO A 307 7.47 37.67 2.22
N ALA A 308 7.92 38.80 1.66
CA ALA A 308 9.32 39.20 1.46
C ALA A 308 10.10 39.36 2.79
N PRO A 309 11.45 39.39 2.77
CA PRO A 309 12.28 39.05 3.91
C PRO A 309 12.32 40.17 4.97
N VAL A 310 11.94 39.83 6.20
CA VAL A 310 12.08 40.70 7.37
C VAL A 310 13.15 40.12 8.30
N LYS A 311 14.03 41.00 8.77
CA LYS A 311 15.21 40.75 9.60
C LYS A 311 14.97 39.77 10.75
N ALA A 312 15.99 38.96 11.01
CA ALA A 312 16.04 37.94 12.06
C ALA A 312 15.62 38.48 13.43
N ALA A 313 14.59 37.83 14.00
CA ALA A 313 14.21 37.89 15.41
C ALA A 313 14.42 36.48 16.03
N PRO A 314 14.63 36.39 17.36
CA PRO A 314 15.40 35.31 17.99
C PRO A 314 14.75 33.93 17.87
N GLN A 315 15.59 32.91 17.70
CA GLN A 315 15.23 31.50 17.81
C GLN A 315 14.41 31.24 19.10
N PRO A 316 13.32 30.45 19.03
CA PRO A 316 12.71 29.86 20.23
C PRO A 316 13.77 29.02 20.96
N ALA A 317 13.78 29.13 22.30
CA ALA A 317 14.74 28.42 23.13
C ALA A 317 14.78 26.92 22.83
N PRO A 318 15.97 26.29 22.81
CA PRO A 318 16.10 24.85 22.61
C PRO A 318 15.28 24.09 23.68
N PRO A 319 14.73 22.92 23.35
CA PRO A 319 14.14 22.04 24.35
C PRO A 319 15.19 21.75 25.43
N ALA A 320 14.71 21.69 26.69
CA ALA A 320 15.52 21.51 27.87
C ALA A 320 16.60 20.44 27.67
N ALA A 321 17.82 20.76 28.15
CA ALA A 321 19.01 19.93 28.03
C ALA A 321 18.69 18.44 28.24
N ALA A 322 18.93 17.64 27.20
CA ALA A 322 18.88 16.19 27.29
C ALA A 322 19.82 15.74 28.42
N ALA A 323 19.33 14.84 29.28
CA ALA A 323 20.15 14.20 30.29
C ALA A 323 21.43 13.62 29.65
N PRO A 324 22.59 13.73 30.30
CA PRO A 324 23.86 13.37 29.69
C PRO A 324 23.92 11.86 29.42
N VAL A 325 23.84 11.48 28.14
CA VAL A 325 24.13 10.10 27.69
C VAL A 325 25.65 9.93 27.74
N ARG A 326 26.15 9.24 28.77
CA ARG A 326 27.58 8.92 28.91
C ARG A 326 27.94 7.63 28.18
N THR A 327 29.19 7.55 27.71
CA THR A 327 29.82 6.29 27.30
C THR A 327 30.08 5.41 28.53
N ALA A 328 29.91 4.10 28.38
CA ALA A 328 29.89 3.15 29.50
C ALA A 328 31.27 3.05 30.21
N SER A 329 31.24 3.01 31.55
CA SER A 329 32.41 2.70 32.41
C SER A 329 32.44 1.19 32.75
N ALA A 330 33.64 0.64 32.98
CA ALA A 330 33.95 -0.80 32.88
C ALA A 330 33.75 -1.66 34.15
N ASP A 331 33.01 -1.22 35.18
CA ASP A 331 32.96 -1.95 36.47
C ASP A 331 31.57 -2.06 37.13
N LYS A 332 30.48 -1.89 36.38
CA LYS A 332 29.11 -1.85 36.97
C LYS A 332 28.11 -2.76 36.26
N TRP A 333 27.08 -3.22 37.00
CA TRP A 333 26.00 -4.03 36.46
C TRP A 333 25.01 -3.19 35.65
N ARG A 334 24.46 -3.78 34.58
CA ARG A 334 23.52 -3.15 33.65
C ARG A 334 22.35 -4.09 33.37
N ALA A 335 21.20 -3.51 33.08
CA ALA A 335 20.05 -4.23 32.57
C ALA A 335 19.83 -3.86 31.10
N GLN A 336 20.00 -4.81 30.18
CA GLN A 336 19.74 -4.60 28.77
C GLN A 336 18.25 -4.79 28.49
N LEU A 337 17.63 -3.74 27.97
CA LEU A 337 16.21 -3.67 27.63
C LEU A 337 15.93 -4.00 26.16
N GLY A 338 16.97 -4.04 25.32
CA GLY A 338 16.86 -4.44 23.93
C GLY A 338 18.12 -4.16 23.10
N ALA A 339 18.14 -4.66 21.87
CA ALA A 339 19.18 -4.38 20.89
C ALA A 339 18.53 -3.96 19.56
N PHE A 340 18.99 -2.84 19.01
CA PHE A 340 18.35 -2.16 17.88
C PHE A 340 19.35 -1.92 16.77
N SER A 341 18.95 -2.10 15.52
CA SER A 341 19.76 -1.69 14.36
C SER A 341 19.81 -0.17 14.16
N ASN A 342 18.95 0.58 14.86
CA ASN A 342 18.86 2.04 14.79
C ASN A 342 18.79 2.64 16.20
N GLN A 343 19.71 3.56 16.50
CA GLN A 343 19.82 4.24 17.80
C GLN A 343 18.57 5.07 18.16
N GLY A 344 17.85 5.61 17.18
CA GLY A 344 16.59 6.32 17.38
C GLY A 344 15.49 5.41 17.92
N ASN A 345 15.41 4.17 17.44
CA ASN A 345 14.43 3.19 17.94
C ASN A 345 14.73 2.79 19.40
N ALA A 346 16.01 2.68 19.76
CA ALA A 346 16.43 2.44 21.14
C ALA A 346 16.01 3.61 22.07
N ARG A 347 16.16 4.86 21.63
CA ARG A 347 15.69 6.03 22.39
C ARG A 347 14.18 6.08 22.52
N ASN A 348 13.45 5.76 21.45
CA ASN A 348 11.99 5.74 21.46
C ASN A 348 11.45 4.67 22.42
N LEU A 349 12.09 3.50 22.47
CA LEU A 349 11.76 2.48 23.46
C LEU A 349 11.98 3.01 24.89
N TRP A 350 13.11 3.67 25.16
CA TRP A 350 13.38 4.23 26.49
C TRP A 350 12.26 5.17 26.95
N VAL A 351 11.89 6.14 26.10
CA VAL A 351 10.82 7.10 26.39
C VAL A 351 9.47 6.39 26.62
N ALA A 352 9.18 5.33 25.86
CA ALA A 352 7.97 4.55 26.05
C ALA A 352 7.97 3.77 27.39
N LEU A 353 9.12 3.19 27.76
CA LEU A 353 9.28 2.44 29.01
C LEU A 353 9.28 3.36 30.23
N GLU A 354 9.86 4.55 30.14
CA GLU A 354 9.88 5.55 31.22
C GLU A 354 8.47 6.00 31.62
N LYS A 355 7.56 6.12 30.64
CA LYS A 355 6.15 6.42 30.89
C LYS A 355 5.39 5.27 31.54
N LYS A 356 5.78 4.03 31.24
CA LYS A 356 5.07 2.82 31.67
C LYS A 356 5.57 2.28 33.00
N TYR A 357 6.85 2.47 33.30
CA TYR A 357 7.51 1.94 34.48
C TYR A 357 8.23 3.07 35.21
N PRO A 358 7.68 3.56 36.34
CA PRO A 358 8.33 4.59 37.15
C PRO A 358 9.76 4.24 37.60
N ALA A 359 10.08 2.94 37.69
CA ALA A 359 11.42 2.45 37.97
C ALA A 359 12.47 2.89 36.93
N LEU A 360 12.07 3.24 35.70
CA LEU A 360 12.99 3.81 34.70
C LEU A 360 13.26 5.30 34.89
N ALA A 361 12.34 6.07 35.49
CA ALA A 361 12.51 7.51 35.65
C ALA A 361 13.68 7.88 36.58
N SER A 362 14.01 6.99 37.52
CA SER A 362 15.18 7.15 38.39
C SER A 362 16.48 6.59 37.80
N ASN A 363 16.44 6.02 36.59
CA ASN A 363 17.58 5.45 35.90
C ASN A 363 17.90 6.23 34.62
N GLN A 364 19.12 6.11 34.10
CA GLN A 364 19.53 6.79 32.86
C GLN A 364 19.70 5.77 31.71
N PRO A 365 19.36 6.14 30.46
CA PRO A 365 19.58 5.29 29.30
C PRO A 365 21.05 5.28 28.88
N TYR A 366 21.57 4.08 28.62
CA TYR A 366 22.84 3.85 27.96
C TYR A 366 22.62 3.24 26.58
N LEU A 367 23.24 3.83 25.56
CA LEU A 367 23.20 3.35 24.18
C LEU A 367 24.58 2.82 23.82
N VAL A 368 24.79 1.52 24.01
CA VAL A 368 26.09 0.88 23.83
C VAL A 368 26.16 0.26 22.44
N GLN A 369 27.17 0.64 21.65
CA GLN A 369 27.39 0.05 20.32
C GLN A 369 28.03 -1.34 20.44
N SER A 370 27.44 -2.33 19.77
CA SER A 370 27.90 -3.71 19.70
C SER A 370 27.87 -4.15 18.23
N GLY A 371 28.98 -3.91 17.52
CA GLY A 371 29.03 -4.10 16.07
C GLY A 371 28.07 -3.12 15.37
N LYS A 372 27.12 -3.64 14.59
CA LYS A 372 26.10 -2.84 13.88
C LYS A 372 24.82 -2.59 14.70
N LEU A 373 24.79 -3.04 15.95
CA LEU A 373 23.60 -2.93 16.82
C LEU A 373 23.87 -1.96 17.97
N THR A 374 22.88 -1.16 18.30
CA THR A 374 22.81 -0.32 19.50
C THR A 374 22.02 -1.06 20.58
N ARG A 375 22.70 -1.43 21.67
CA ARG A 375 22.07 -2.02 22.86
C ARG A 375 21.56 -0.91 23.76
N LEU A 376 20.28 -0.96 24.10
CA LEU A 376 19.68 -0.11 25.11
C LEU A 376 19.87 -0.76 26.48
N GLN A 377 20.57 -0.08 27.36
CA GLN A 377 20.84 -0.54 28.72
C GLN A 377 20.37 0.50 29.74
N ALA A 378 20.00 0.03 30.92
CA ALA A 378 19.59 0.85 32.05
C ALA A 378 20.57 0.72 33.22
N GLY A 379 20.67 1.83 33.95
CA GLY A 379 21.26 1.89 35.29
C GLY A 379 22.75 2.21 35.31
N ASP A 380 23.31 2.37 36.50
CA ASP A 380 24.53 1.66 36.85
C ASP A 380 24.54 1.06 38.25
N PHE A 381 23.90 -0.11 38.30
CA PHE A 381 23.60 -0.86 39.49
C PHE A 381 24.89 -1.32 40.18
N ALA A 382 24.92 -1.16 41.51
CA ALA A 382 26.06 -1.52 42.33
C ALA A 382 26.21 -3.04 42.42
N THR A 383 25.08 -3.76 42.39
CA THR A 383 25.05 -5.22 42.50
C THR A 383 24.19 -5.86 41.41
N LYS A 384 24.45 -7.14 41.14
CA LYS A 384 23.61 -7.96 40.25
C LYS A 384 22.15 -8.00 40.73
N GLY A 385 21.95 -8.12 42.04
CA GLY A 385 20.62 -8.21 42.64
C GLY A 385 19.76 -6.96 42.43
N GLU A 386 20.36 -5.78 42.36
CA GLU A 386 19.66 -4.54 41.98
C GLU A 386 19.23 -4.56 40.51
N ALA A 387 20.11 -5.01 39.61
CA ALA A 387 19.78 -5.16 38.20
C ALA A 387 18.71 -6.25 37.96
N ASP A 388 18.73 -7.35 38.72
CA ASP A 388 17.72 -8.42 38.65
C ASP A 388 16.35 -7.91 39.10
N LYS A 389 16.29 -7.17 40.21
CA LYS A 389 15.04 -6.52 40.66
C LYS A 389 14.51 -5.52 39.65
N PHE A 390 15.40 -4.74 39.03
CA PHE A 390 15.03 -3.84 37.95
C PHE A 390 14.44 -4.60 36.75
N CYS A 391 15.09 -5.68 36.31
CA CYS A 391 14.58 -6.49 35.21
C CYS A 391 13.28 -7.21 35.56
N ALA A 392 13.05 -7.60 36.81
CA ALA A 392 11.76 -8.14 37.24
C ALA A 392 10.64 -7.10 37.22
N ALA A 393 10.95 -5.83 37.52
CA ALA A 393 9.99 -4.74 37.52
C ALA A 393 9.62 -4.22 36.11
N VAL A 394 10.55 -4.32 35.16
CA VAL A 394 10.41 -3.76 33.80
C VAL A 394 10.18 -4.86 32.75
N GLY A 395 10.66 -6.07 33.02
CA GLY A 395 10.57 -7.21 32.12
C GLY A 395 9.15 -7.74 32.01
N SER A 396 8.75 -8.11 30.80
CA SER A 396 7.49 -8.81 30.52
C SER A 396 7.71 -9.81 29.38
N ALA A 397 6.74 -10.70 29.14
CA ALA A 397 6.80 -11.62 28.00
C ALA A 397 7.04 -10.90 26.65
N SER A 398 6.57 -9.66 26.53
CA SER A 398 6.76 -8.79 25.35
C SER A 398 7.98 -7.86 25.41
N GLN A 399 8.65 -7.76 26.55
CA GLN A 399 9.79 -6.86 26.76
C GLN A 399 10.89 -7.58 27.54
N PRO A 400 11.83 -8.25 26.87
CA PRO A 400 12.89 -8.98 27.54
C PRO A 400 13.86 -8.01 28.22
N CYS A 401 14.21 -8.29 29.47
CA CYS A 401 15.24 -7.58 30.22
C CYS A 401 16.31 -8.58 30.66
N VAL A 402 17.57 -8.30 30.32
CA VAL A 402 18.69 -9.19 30.61
C VAL A 402 19.73 -8.47 31.45
N VAL A 403 20.04 -9.03 32.62
CA VAL A 403 21.10 -8.50 33.50
C VAL A 403 22.47 -8.91 32.98
N MET A 404 23.39 -7.94 32.93
CA MET A 404 24.75 -8.14 32.45
C MET A 404 25.77 -7.40 33.31
N SER A 405 26.94 -8.04 33.46
CA SER A 405 28.12 -7.44 34.06
C SER A 405 28.93 -6.79 32.95
N ASN A 406 29.25 -5.51 33.09
CA ASN A 406 30.05 -4.78 32.11
C ASN A 406 31.53 -4.78 32.51
N LYS A 407 32.08 -5.97 32.80
CA LYS A 407 33.49 -6.23 33.12
C LYS A 407 34.33 -6.31 31.85
#